data_AF-A0A839NRY3-F1
#
_entry.id   AF-A0A839NRY3-F1
#
_cell.length_a   1.000
_cell.length_b   1.000
_cell.length_c   1.000
_cell.angle_alpha   90.00
_cell.angle_beta   90.00
_cell.angle_gamma   90.00
#
_symmetry.space_group_name_H-M   'P 1'
#
loop_
_entity.id
_entity.type
_entity.pdbx_description
1 polymer ?
#
loop_
_entity_poly.entity_id
_entity_poly.type
_entity_poly.pdbx_seq_one_letter_code
_entity_poly.pdbx_strand_id
1 'polypeptide(L)'
;MNTIFEEKKETMHIGHNIKRIREIQGIKQEALGLLCKSKYSQQRISDFENMVAFDEPLLKELADALGVTPDFVKSFKDENVIYNIQHSHTFNDQSTNSSQHTQPTFNSDGSDKLLALLEKFIEEDRIKTQSIAALSKAVLDLASEVKKLKEDRNN
;
A
#
# COMPACT_ATOMS: atom_id res chain seq x y z
N MET A 1 -5.42 -56.27 -4.79
CA MET A 1 -4.99 -55.44 -3.65
C MET A 1 -4.92 -54.00 -4.15
N ASN A 2 -5.92 -53.17 -3.80
CA ASN A 2 -5.91 -51.76 -4.18
C ASN A 2 -5.10 -51.00 -3.13
N THR A 3 -3.85 -50.68 -3.45
CA THR A 3 -3.05 -49.73 -2.69
C THR A 3 -3.60 -48.33 -2.97
N ILE A 4 -4.43 -47.84 -2.06
CA ILE A 4 -4.81 -46.43 -1.97
C ILE A 4 -3.53 -45.70 -1.57
N PHE A 5 -2.96 -44.94 -2.50
CA PHE A 5 -1.93 -43.96 -2.17
C PHE A 5 -2.63 -42.88 -1.34
N GLU A 6 -2.43 -42.89 -0.03
CA GLU A 6 -2.77 -41.74 0.79
C GLU A 6 -1.97 -40.55 0.26
N GLU A 7 -2.69 -39.61 -0.35
CA GLU A 7 -2.18 -38.31 -0.74
C GLU A 7 -1.53 -37.70 0.51
N LYS A 8 -0.21 -37.54 0.47
CA LYS A 8 0.57 -36.89 1.53
C LYS A 8 0.07 -35.46 1.65
N LYS A 9 -0.98 -35.26 2.43
CA LYS A 9 -1.47 -33.95 2.84
C LYS A 9 -0.32 -33.29 3.56
N GLU A 10 0.44 -32.46 2.84
CA GLU A 10 1.45 -31.61 3.46
C GLU A 10 0.75 -30.88 4.58
N THR A 11 1.03 -31.31 5.82
CA THR A 11 0.51 -30.68 7.02
C THR A 11 1.17 -29.33 7.08
N MET A 12 0.56 -28.37 6.43
CA MET A 12 1.04 -27.01 6.35
C MET A 12 1.14 -26.47 7.76
N HIS A 13 2.38 -26.17 8.17
CA HIS A 13 2.66 -25.65 9.50
C HIS A 13 2.25 -24.18 9.55
N ILE A 14 1.04 -23.90 10.03
CA ILE A 14 0.49 -22.54 10.09
C ILE A 14 1.35 -21.64 10.99
N GLY A 15 1.92 -22.20 12.07
CA GLY A 15 2.86 -21.47 12.93
C GLY A 15 4.11 -20.98 12.19
N HIS A 16 4.64 -21.79 11.26
CA HIS A 16 5.79 -21.39 10.44
C HIS A 16 5.44 -20.24 9.49
N ASN A 17 4.23 -20.27 8.91
CA ASN A 17 3.74 -19.16 8.09
C ASN A 17 3.61 -17.86 8.90
N ILE A 18 3.07 -17.93 10.12
CA ILE A 18 2.99 -16.78 11.04
C ILE A 18 4.40 -16.24 11.35
N LYS A 19 5.34 -17.13 11.68
CA LYS A 19 6.74 -16.75 11.94
C LYS A 19 7.36 -16.02 10.76
N ARG A 20 7.19 -16.55 9.55
CA ARG A 20 7.75 -15.92 8.35
C ARG A 20 7.12 -14.55 8.08
N ILE A 21 5.79 -14.45 8.10
CA ILE A 21 5.08 -13.18 7.90
C ILE A 21 5.57 -12.15 8.91
N ARG A 22 5.73 -12.54 10.18
CA ARG A 22 6.28 -11.69 11.23
C ARG A 22 7.70 -11.21 10.90
N GLU A 23 8.58 -12.11 10.47
CA GLU A 23 9.96 -11.80 10.10
C GLU A 23 10.04 -10.86 8.91
N ILE A 24 9.18 -11.02 7.89
CA ILE A 24 9.08 -10.13 6.74
C ILE A 24 8.68 -8.71 7.17
N GLN A 25 7.77 -8.59 8.15
CA GLN A 25 7.37 -7.30 8.72
C GLN A 25 8.43 -6.69 9.65
N GLY A 26 9.50 -7.42 9.99
CA GLY A 26 10.57 -6.94 10.85
C GLY A 26 10.16 -6.75 12.32
N ILE A 27 9.03 -7.34 12.75
CA ILE A 27 8.54 -7.18 14.13
C ILE A 27 9.05 -8.29 15.05
N LYS A 28 9.38 -7.92 16.29
CA LYS A 28 9.80 -8.87 17.33
C LYS A 28 8.59 -9.67 17.85
N GLN A 29 8.83 -10.87 18.37
CA GLN A 29 7.80 -11.71 18.98
C GLN A 29 7.05 -10.99 20.11
N GLU A 30 7.76 -10.22 20.94
CA GLU A 30 7.17 -9.36 21.99
C GLU A 30 6.19 -8.35 21.41
N ALA A 31 6.56 -7.69 20.31
CA ALA A 31 5.72 -6.69 19.67
C ALA A 31 4.46 -7.33 19.08
N LEU A 32 4.58 -8.49 18.43
CA LEU A 32 3.42 -9.26 17.95
C LEU A 32 2.49 -9.64 19.11
N GLY A 33 3.05 -10.10 20.22
CA GLY A 33 2.29 -10.42 21.43
C GLY A 33 1.50 -9.24 21.97
N LEU A 34 2.08 -8.03 21.98
CA LEU A 34 1.42 -6.80 22.42
C LEU A 34 0.32 -6.31 21.46
N LEU A 35 0.43 -6.60 20.16
CA LEU A 35 -0.60 -6.28 19.17
C LEU A 35 -1.82 -7.21 19.24
N CYS A 36 -1.64 -8.43 19.76
CA CYS A 36 -2.74 -9.35 20.00
C CYS A 36 -3.66 -8.82 21.12
N LYS A 37 -4.97 -9.05 20.99
CA LYS A 37 -5.98 -8.59 21.97
C LYS A 37 -5.74 -9.21 23.35
N SER A 38 -5.31 -10.46 23.37
CA SER A 38 -5.00 -11.25 24.56
C SER A 38 -3.64 -10.92 25.18
N LYS A 39 -2.84 -10.04 24.54
CA LYS A 39 -1.52 -9.60 25.01
C LYS A 39 -0.59 -10.75 25.40
N TYR A 40 -0.21 -11.55 24.42
CA TYR A 40 0.64 -12.73 24.66
C TYR A 40 2.08 -12.34 25.03
N SER A 41 2.71 -13.15 25.87
CA SER A 41 4.15 -13.04 26.14
C SER A 41 4.98 -13.51 24.95
N GLN A 42 6.25 -13.11 24.90
CA GLN A 42 7.19 -13.59 23.88
C GLN A 42 7.23 -15.12 23.80
N GLN A 43 7.28 -15.80 24.95
CA GLN A 43 7.30 -17.26 25.04
C GLN A 43 6.05 -17.86 24.41
N ARG A 44 4.86 -17.29 24.69
CA ARG A 44 3.61 -17.77 24.09
C ARG A 44 3.56 -17.60 22.58
N ILE A 45 4.07 -16.48 22.06
CA ILE A 45 4.19 -16.28 20.61
C ILE A 45 5.15 -17.30 20.00
N SER A 46 6.29 -17.57 20.65
CA SER A 46 7.22 -18.62 20.22
C SER A 46 6.57 -20.01 20.22
N ASP A 47 5.74 -20.32 21.22
CA ASP A 47 5.01 -21.58 21.25
C ASP A 47 4.04 -21.68 20.07
N PHE A 48 3.29 -20.62 19.79
CA PHE A 48 2.37 -20.57 18.65
C PHE A 48 3.09 -20.76 17.32
N GLU A 49 4.23 -20.10 17.11
CA GLU A 49 5.03 -20.25 15.89
C GLU A 49 5.50 -21.70 15.63
N ASN A 50 5.59 -22.54 16.66
CA ASN A 50 5.97 -23.95 16.53
C ASN A 50 4.75 -24.88 16.35
N MET A 51 3.51 -24.37 16.42
CA MET A 51 2.30 -25.18 16.25
C MET A 51 2.02 -25.48 14.77
N VAL A 52 1.55 -26.71 14.51
CA VAL A 52 1.17 -27.15 13.15
C VAL A 52 -0.16 -26.51 12.71
N ALA A 53 -1.11 -26.41 13.65
CA ALA A 53 -2.44 -25.89 13.41
C ALA A 53 -2.90 -25.05 14.59
N PHE A 54 -3.83 -24.14 14.33
CA PHE A 54 -4.47 -23.29 15.33
C PHE A 54 -5.97 -23.47 15.29
N ASP A 55 -6.62 -23.17 16.42
CA ASP A 55 -8.04 -22.92 16.45
C ASP A 55 -8.33 -21.63 15.66
N GLU A 56 -9.44 -21.62 14.90
CA GLU A 56 -9.87 -20.46 14.10
C GLU A 56 -9.88 -19.12 14.86
N PRO A 57 -10.34 -19.00 16.13
CA PRO A 57 -10.25 -17.74 16.88
C PRO A 57 -8.81 -17.27 17.11
N LEU A 58 -7.88 -18.19 17.40
CA LEU A 58 -6.48 -17.86 17.64
C LEU A 58 -5.79 -17.45 16.34
N LEU A 59 -6.05 -18.15 15.25
CA LEU A 59 -5.52 -17.79 13.94
C LEU A 59 -6.01 -16.41 13.50
N LYS A 60 -7.29 -16.12 13.71
CA LYS A 60 -7.87 -14.80 13.40
C LYS A 60 -7.21 -13.70 14.23
N GLU A 61 -7.01 -13.93 15.51
CA GLU A 61 -6.35 -12.95 16.38
C GLU A 61 -4.91 -12.66 15.92
N LEU A 62 -4.13 -13.70 15.60
CA LEU A 62 -2.76 -13.55 15.12
C LEU A 62 -2.70 -12.89 13.74
N ALA A 63 -3.61 -13.25 12.84
CA ALA A 63 -3.71 -12.65 11.51
C ALA A 63 -4.10 -11.16 11.60
N ASP A 64 -5.09 -10.82 12.44
CA ASP A 64 -5.50 -9.44 12.71
C ASP A 64 -4.32 -8.61 13.27
N ALA A 65 -3.54 -9.18 14.20
CA ALA A 65 -2.36 -8.53 14.77
C ALA A 65 -1.25 -8.29 13.74
N LEU A 66 -1.13 -9.16 12.73
CA LEU A 66 -0.22 -9.00 11.58
C LEU A 66 -0.82 -8.16 10.45
N GLY A 67 -2.09 -7.74 10.55
CA GLY A 67 -2.78 -6.97 9.50
C GLY A 67 -3.07 -7.77 8.22
N VAL A 68 -3.20 -9.11 8.32
CA VAL A 68 -3.47 -10.02 7.19
C VAL A 68 -4.74 -10.82 7.43
N THR A 69 -5.26 -11.50 6.40
CA THR A 69 -6.41 -12.40 6.57
C THR A 69 -5.96 -13.79 7.02
N PRO A 70 -6.79 -14.54 7.76
CA PRO A 70 -6.52 -15.94 8.12
C PRO A 70 -6.24 -16.81 6.88
N ASP A 71 -6.97 -16.56 5.78
CA ASP A 71 -6.79 -17.27 4.52
C ASP A 71 -5.45 -16.95 3.86
N PHE A 72 -4.94 -15.72 4.00
CA PHE A 72 -3.59 -15.38 3.56
C PHE A 72 -2.54 -16.20 4.32
N VAL A 73 -2.66 -16.30 5.64
CA VAL A 73 -1.74 -17.13 6.46
C VAL A 73 -1.81 -18.60 6.06
N LYS A 74 -3.02 -19.12 5.77
CA LYS A 74 -3.21 -20.50 5.27
C LYS A 74 -2.65 -20.67 3.86
N SER A 75 -2.75 -19.70 2.96
CA SER A 75 -2.25 -19.84 1.58
C SER A 75 -0.78 -19.44 1.40
N PHE A 76 -0.14 -18.98 2.48
CA PHE A 76 1.22 -18.44 2.46
C PHE A 76 2.26 -19.51 2.07
N LYS A 77 3.13 -19.17 1.12
CA LYS A 77 4.24 -20.01 0.65
C LYS A 77 5.53 -19.19 0.61
N ASP A 78 6.56 -19.70 1.27
CA ASP A 78 7.89 -19.05 1.38
C ASP A 78 8.54 -18.76 0.02
N GLU A 79 8.40 -19.67 -0.95
CA GLU A 79 9.01 -19.54 -2.29
C GLU A 79 8.47 -18.33 -3.07
N ASN A 80 7.19 -18.00 -2.92
CA ASN A 80 6.58 -16.83 -3.56
C ASN A 80 7.10 -15.52 -2.97
N VAL A 81 7.53 -15.52 -1.70
CA VAL A 81 8.10 -14.33 -1.06
C VAL A 81 9.56 -14.15 -1.44
N ILE A 82 10.36 -15.21 -1.52
CA ILE A 82 11.75 -15.10 -2.00
C ILE A 82 11.76 -14.61 -3.45
N TYR A 83 10.86 -15.12 -4.30
CA TYR A 83 10.68 -14.61 -5.65
C TYR A 83 10.34 -13.11 -5.63
N ASN A 84 9.33 -12.66 -4.88
CA ASN A 84 8.97 -11.24 -4.85
C ASN A 84 10.06 -10.33 -4.25
N ILE A 85 10.76 -10.77 -3.19
CA ILE A 85 11.80 -10.01 -2.49
C ILE A 85 13.08 -9.90 -3.34
N GLN A 86 13.52 -10.97 -4.01
CA GLN A 86 14.62 -10.89 -4.98
C GLN A 86 14.25 -9.90 -6.09
N HIS A 87 13.07 -10.01 -6.69
CA HIS A 87 12.67 -9.12 -7.78
C HIS A 87 12.48 -7.65 -7.35
N SER A 88 12.24 -7.36 -6.07
CA SER A 88 12.13 -5.98 -5.55
C SER A 88 13.44 -5.37 -5.05
N HIS A 89 14.46 -6.18 -4.69
CA HIS A 89 15.76 -5.67 -4.22
C HIS A 89 16.87 -5.70 -5.27
N THR A 90 16.70 -6.38 -6.40
CA THR A 90 17.68 -6.40 -7.51
C THR A 90 17.56 -5.19 -8.45
N PHE A 91 17.01 -4.06 -8.00
CA PHE A 91 17.08 -2.78 -8.75
C PHE A 91 18.35 -1.97 -8.46
N ASN A 92 19.21 -2.40 -7.53
CA ASN A 92 20.38 -1.61 -7.13
C ASN A 92 21.73 -2.28 -7.34
N ASP A 93 21.78 -3.51 -7.85
CA ASP A 93 23.08 -4.17 -8.11
C ASP A 93 23.14 -4.76 -9.52
N GLN A 94 23.86 -4.03 -10.37
CA GLN A 94 24.22 -4.42 -11.71
C GLN A 94 25.27 -5.55 -11.65
N SER A 95 24.85 -6.81 -11.53
CA SER A 95 25.73 -7.95 -11.84
C SER A 95 24.97 -9.18 -12.35
N THR A 96 24.78 -9.21 -13.66
CA THR A 96 24.88 -10.39 -14.53
C THR A 96 24.43 -11.76 -13.98
N ASN A 97 23.25 -12.25 -14.39
CA ASN A 97 23.21 -13.54 -15.06
C ASN A 97 21.97 -13.71 -15.96
N SER A 98 22.23 -14.12 -17.19
CA SER A 98 21.28 -14.39 -18.26
C SER A 98 20.43 -15.65 -17.96
N SER A 99 19.15 -15.49 -17.68
CA SER A 99 18.17 -16.53 -18.09
C SER A 99 16.75 -15.95 -18.16
N GLN A 100 16.24 -15.91 -19.40
CA GLN A 100 14.82 -15.80 -19.76
C GLN A 100 14.12 -14.46 -19.46
N HIS A 101 14.40 -13.56 -20.41
CA HIS A 101 13.56 -12.48 -20.93
C HIS A 101 12.03 -12.71 -20.83
N THR A 102 11.44 -12.36 -19.69
CA THR A 102 10.18 -11.60 -19.66
C THR A 102 10.52 -10.24 -19.07
N GLN A 103 10.95 -9.33 -19.95
CA GLN A 103 11.06 -7.93 -19.57
C GLN A 103 9.68 -7.48 -19.11
N PRO A 104 9.50 -6.99 -17.87
CA PRO A 104 8.33 -6.19 -17.57
C PRO A 104 8.39 -5.02 -18.54
N THR A 105 7.37 -4.85 -19.37
CA THR A 105 7.11 -3.56 -20.00
C THR A 105 6.83 -2.59 -18.87
N PHE A 106 7.88 -1.93 -18.37
CA PHE A 106 7.75 -0.75 -17.54
C PHE A 106 7.07 0.30 -18.41
N ASN A 107 5.77 0.48 -18.20
CA ASN A 107 5.06 1.60 -18.78
C ASN A 107 5.64 2.87 -18.13
N SER A 108 6.65 3.45 -18.78
CA SER A 108 7.22 4.77 -18.50
C SER A 108 6.16 5.88 -18.47
N ASP A 109 4.95 5.59 -18.97
CA ASP A 109 3.80 6.48 -19.02
C ASP A 109 3.32 7.02 -17.67
N GLY A 110 3.79 6.49 -16.54
CA GLY A 110 3.40 6.98 -15.21
C GLY A 110 3.90 8.40 -14.92
N SER A 111 5.16 8.68 -15.26
CA SER A 111 5.77 10.00 -15.06
C SER A 111 5.18 11.06 -15.98
N ASP A 112 4.93 10.68 -17.24
CA ASP A 112 4.42 11.61 -18.25
C ASP A 112 2.97 11.98 -17.97
N LYS A 113 2.16 11.03 -17.47
CA LYS A 113 0.79 11.31 -17.02
C LYS A 113 0.76 12.20 -15.78
N LEU A 114 1.71 12.02 -14.86
CA LEU A 114 1.83 12.87 -13.68
C LEU A 114 2.24 14.30 -14.07
N LEU A 115 3.21 14.44 -14.97
CA LEU A 115 3.65 15.74 -15.47
C LEU A 115 2.51 16.47 -16.20
N ALA A 116 1.79 15.79 -17.09
CA ALA A 116 0.65 16.35 -17.79
C ALA A 116 -0.47 16.82 -16.84
N LEU A 117 -0.72 16.08 -15.75
CA LEU A 117 -1.70 16.46 -14.74
C LEU A 117 -1.28 17.71 -13.96
N LEU A 118 0.01 17.80 -13.59
CA LEU A 118 0.57 18.95 -12.90
C LEU A 118 0.56 20.21 -13.78
N GLU A 119 0.93 20.09 -15.05
CA GLU A 119 0.87 21.19 -16.02
C GLU A 119 -0.57 21.69 -16.19
N LYS A 120 -1.54 20.77 -16.31
CA LYS A 120 -2.96 21.13 -16.40
C LYS A 120 -3.44 21.86 -15.14
N PHE A 121 -3.04 21.39 -13.96
CA PHE A 121 -3.43 22.00 -12.69
C PHE A 121 -2.90 23.44 -12.57
N ILE A 122 -1.64 23.67 -12.94
CA ILE A 122 -1.03 25.00 -12.96
C ILE A 122 -1.77 25.93 -13.93
N GLU A 123 -2.15 25.43 -15.11
CA GLU A 123 -2.87 26.24 -16.09
C GLU A 123 -4.28 26.60 -15.62
N GLU A 124 -5.00 25.65 -15.02
CA GLU A 124 -6.31 25.92 -14.41
C GLU A 124 -6.22 26.99 -13.31
N ASP A 125 -5.20 26.93 -12.45
CA ASP A 125 -5.00 27.91 -11.40
C ASP A 125 -4.66 29.31 -11.94
N ARG A 126 -3.90 29.38 -13.04
CA ARG A 126 -3.62 30.65 -13.73
C ARG A 126 -4.89 31.25 -14.34
N ILE A 127 -5.70 30.44 -15.03
CA ILE A 127 -6.95 30.89 -15.63
C ILE A 127 -7.91 31.40 -14.55
N LYS A 128 -8.06 30.65 -13.45
CA LYS A 128 -8.89 31.09 -12.31
C LYS A 128 -8.38 32.42 -11.74
N THR A 129 -7.07 32.55 -11.53
CA THR A 129 -6.47 33.79 -11.02
C THR A 129 -6.69 34.98 -11.96
N GLN A 130 -6.52 34.79 -13.27
CA GLN A 130 -6.78 35.84 -14.27
C GLN A 130 -8.27 36.22 -14.33
N SER A 131 -9.17 35.24 -14.24
CA SER A 131 -10.61 35.52 -14.21
C SER A 131 -11.01 36.35 -12.98
N ILE A 132 -10.43 36.05 -11.82
CA ILE A 132 -10.66 36.82 -10.59
C ILE A 132 -10.12 38.25 -10.75
N ALA A 133 -8.93 38.42 -11.34
CA ALA A 133 -8.36 39.73 -11.62
C ALA A 133 -9.17 40.55 -12.64
N ALA A 134 -9.72 39.92 -13.67
CA ALA A 134 -10.57 40.59 -14.64
C ALA A 134 -11.90 41.05 -14.00
N LEU A 135 -12.52 40.19 -13.18
CA LEU A 135 -13.72 40.53 -12.43
C LEU A 135 -13.45 41.66 -11.43
N SER A 136 -12.33 41.64 -10.71
CA SER A 136 -11.99 42.70 -9.76
C SER A 136 -11.82 44.05 -10.46
N LYS A 137 -11.18 44.07 -11.63
CA LYS A 137 -11.06 45.27 -12.45
C LYS A 137 -12.43 45.80 -12.92
N ALA A 138 -13.29 44.93 -13.44
CA ALA A 138 -14.63 45.32 -13.89
C ALA A 138 -15.48 45.89 -12.75
N VAL A 139 -15.37 45.32 -11.54
CA VAL A 139 -16.04 45.83 -10.34
C VAL A 139 -15.51 47.22 -9.97
N LEU A 140 -14.20 47.45 -10.05
CA LEU A 140 -13.61 48.78 -9.79
C LEU A 140 -14.05 49.82 -10.81
N ASP A 141 -14.05 49.47 -12.10
CA ASP A 141 -14.49 50.36 -13.18
C ASP A 141 -15.96 50.76 -12.99
N LEU A 142 -16.85 49.78 -12.72
CA LEU A 142 -18.26 50.05 -12.44
C LEU A 142 -18.45 50.90 -11.17
N ALA A 143 -17.69 50.64 -10.12
CA ALA A 143 -17.74 51.43 -8.89
C ALA A 143 -17.36 52.90 -9.14
N SER A 144 -16.37 53.14 -10.01
CA SER A 144 -15.96 54.48 -10.41
C SER A 144 -17.03 55.22 -11.23
N GLU A 145 -17.73 54.50 -12.11
CA GLU A 145 -18.81 55.05 -12.94
C GLU A 145 -20.06 55.37 -12.11
N VAL A 146 -20.44 54.48 -11.19
CA VAL A 146 -21.54 54.72 -10.24
C VAL A 146 -21.23 55.93 -9.35
N LYS A 147 -19.96 56.14 -8.97
CA LYS A 147 -19.55 57.32 -8.20
C LYS A 147 -19.75 58.61 -9.01
N LYS A 148 -19.31 58.64 -10.27
CA LYS A 148 -19.52 59.79 -11.18
C LYS A 148 -21.01 60.10 -11.38
N LEU A 149 -21.85 59.09 -11.63
CA LEU A 149 -23.30 59.26 -11.80
C LEU A 149 -24.04 59.71 -10.51
N LYS A 150 -23.44 59.54 -9.33
CA LYS A 150 -23.95 60.10 -8.07
C LYS A 150 -23.50 61.55 -7.88
N GLU A 151 -22.28 61.88 -8.29
CA GLU A 151 -21.76 63.25 -8.25
C GLU A 151 -22.52 64.15 -9.25
N ASP A 152 -22.77 63.68 -10.48
CA ASP A 152 -23.53 64.39 -11.51
C ASP A 152 -25.03 64.58 -11.17
N ARG A 153 -25.59 63.78 -10.26
CA ARG A 153 -26.98 63.93 -9.78
C ARG A 153 -27.13 64.86 -8.58
N ASN A 154 -26.03 65.20 -7.91
CA ASN A 154 -26.00 66.05 -6.73
C ASN A 154 -25.53 67.49 -7.03
N ASN A 155 -25.29 67.80 -8.30
CA ASN A 155 -24.96 69.13 -8.82
C ASN A 155 -26.06 69.61 -9.78
#